data_AF-A0A662S638-F1
#
_entry.id   AF-A0A662S638-F1
#
_cell.length_a   1.000
_cell.length_b   1.000
_cell.length_c   1.000
_cell.angle_alpha   90.00
_cell.angle_beta   90.00
_cell.angle_gamma   90.00
#
_symmetry.space_group_name_H-M   'P 1'
#
loop_
_entity.id
_entity.type
_entity.pdbx_description
1 polymer ?
#
loop_
_entity_poly.entity_id
_entity_poly.type
_entity_poly.pdbx_seq_one_letter_code
_entity_poly.pdbx_strand_id
1 'polypeptide(L)'
;MILSPWDKSDDVNNITPKQISLTDLEEGKAAQEPDKDFLCQTSLVLRKGDGPCPLTDNTQRFRVKVDRRIKTTQKGNVIGDQGCPRCGAKTGIFFIGSQSATLSSVAIDEMFGSILNNDPKLLAFTDSVQDASHRAGFFTSRTYHFTFRTALQHLIDDAGSKGLPIKETGTKLLEYWSRDKIGFPGPGKAIGALLPPDLQQYQLYMEFRSSGKPFPPKKLQDEVEARLTWEATSEFGLMLTHGRTMELSGSSCLGWDEERVDETVSILKEKLPGIDPVLAKLPDEKIKLWIYGMLHRYRERGAVGHPYLLSYARQNFWGKYPFGRAIDGRETYPPAIRYRPKLLLTQRQSGHEFILAPSSSSQPPWHIIWSYRSLGEPMVPESSILDLLRVFLKSGAEAGLLKRLHHDGTKEYYVIAADAGILYPEGVYLVCSESERSVFRPFSEAEFWKDAPS
;
A
#
# COMPACT_ATOMS: atom_id res chain seq x y z
N MET A 1 -13.40 22.27 -3.47
CA MET A 1 -12.69 22.97 -2.38
C MET A 1 -12.30 21.91 -1.38
N ILE A 2 -11.01 21.74 -1.11
CA ILE A 2 -10.52 20.70 -0.19
C ILE A 2 -10.18 21.38 1.13
N LEU A 3 -10.69 20.80 2.22
CA LEU A 3 -10.50 21.29 3.57
C LEU A 3 -9.67 20.25 4.33
N SER A 4 -8.59 20.68 4.97
CA SER A 4 -7.87 19.85 5.95
C SER A 4 -7.84 20.55 7.31
N PRO A 5 -7.77 19.80 8.43
CA PRO A 5 -7.44 20.37 9.73
C PRO A 5 -6.10 21.12 9.66
N TRP A 6 -5.99 22.22 10.39
CA TRP A 6 -4.77 23.02 10.49
C TRP A 6 -3.87 22.53 11.63
N ASP A 7 -2.55 22.43 11.41
CA ASP A 7 -1.55 22.09 12.43
C ASP A 7 -0.54 23.24 12.64
N LYS A 8 0.00 23.40 13.85
CA LYS A 8 0.98 24.45 14.21
C LYS A 8 2.31 24.33 13.44
N SER A 9 2.62 23.13 12.94
CA SER A 9 3.82 22.87 12.12
C SER A 9 3.73 23.44 10.69
N ASP A 10 2.51 23.75 10.20
CA ASP A 10 2.29 24.33 8.87
C ASP A 10 2.81 25.77 8.73
N ASP A 11 3.07 26.49 9.83
CA ASP A 11 3.54 27.88 9.81
C ASP A 11 5.05 27.99 9.44
N VAL A 12 5.82 26.90 9.54
CA VAL A 12 7.28 26.92 9.38
C VAL A 12 7.73 26.61 7.94
N ASN A 13 6.91 25.91 7.15
CA ASN A 13 7.25 25.47 5.80
C ASN A 13 6.15 25.81 4.80
N ASN A 14 6.12 27.06 4.32
CA ASN A 14 5.75 27.45 2.95
C ASN A 14 5.71 28.98 2.83
N ILE A 15 6.87 29.60 2.72
CA ILE A 15 7.00 30.90 2.06
C ILE A 15 7.80 30.65 0.78
N THR A 16 7.09 30.43 -0.32
CA THR A 16 7.60 30.79 -1.65
C THR A 16 6.66 31.83 -2.24
N PRO A 17 7.11 33.09 -2.38
CA PRO A 17 6.31 34.17 -2.91
C PRO A 17 6.34 34.12 -4.43
N LYS A 18 5.17 34.17 -5.09
CA LYS A 18 4.92 34.93 -6.34
C LYS A 18 3.61 34.50 -7.00
N GLN A 19 2.58 35.31 -6.78
CA GLN A 19 1.78 35.91 -7.85
C GLN A 19 0.96 37.04 -7.23
N ILE A 20 1.62 38.18 -7.03
CA ILE A 20 0.94 39.45 -6.81
C ILE A 20 0.57 39.94 -8.21
N SER A 21 -0.73 39.98 -8.51
CA SER A 21 -1.26 40.67 -9.68
C SER A 21 -1.06 42.18 -9.50
N LEU A 22 -0.56 42.83 -10.55
CA LEU A 22 -0.21 44.25 -10.63
C LEU A 22 -1.45 45.17 -10.74
N THR A 23 -2.37 45.14 -9.77
CA THR A 23 -3.48 46.11 -9.74
C THR A 23 -3.83 46.72 -8.40
N ASP A 24 -3.22 46.31 -7.28
CA ASP A 24 -3.52 46.91 -5.97
C ASP A 24 -2.27 47.60 -5.40
N LEU A 25 -1.86 48.69 -6.04
CA LEU A 25 -0.98 49.70 -5.44
C LEU A 25 -1.81 50.95 -5.17
N GLU A 26 -2.57 50.94 -4.09
CA GLU A 26 -2.90 52.17 -3.38
C GLU A 26 -3.27 51.86 -1.92
N GLU A 27 -2.63 52.62 -1.04
CA GLU A 27 -2.85 52.77 0.41
C GLU A 27 -2.33 51.68 1.36
N GLY A 28 -1.39 52.12 2.20
CA GLY A 28 -0.66 51.29 3.16
C GLY A 28 -1.56 50.57 4.15
N LYS A 29 -1.42 49.25 4.21
CA LYS A 29 -1.82 48.42 5.35
C LYS A 29 -0.70 47.44 5.68
N ALA A 30 -0.46 47.30 6.98
CA ALA A 30 0.52 46.44 7.60
C ALA A 30 0.50 45.01 7.04
N ALA A 31 1.67 44.36 7.05
CA ALA A 31 1.88 42.97 6.66
C ALA A 31 0.77 42.05 7.23
N GLN A 32 -0.09 41.52 6.35
CA GLN A 32 -1.15 40.58 6.72
C GLN A 32 -0.54 39.23 7.08
N GLU A 33 -0.83 38.74 8.29
CA GLU A 33 -0.71 37.33 8.67
C GLU A 33 -1.42 36.44 7.63
N PRO A 34 -0.92 35.22 7.35
CA PRO A 34 -1.51 34.33 6.35
C PRO A 34 -3.00 34.05 6.65
N ASP A 35 -3.85 34.23 5.64
CA ASP A 35 -5.31 34.02 5.62
C ASP A 35 -5.73 32.79 6.47
N LYS A 36 -6.24 33.00 7.69
CA LYS A 36 -6.73 31.93 8.58
C LYS A 36 -8.18 31.62 8.22
N ASP A 37 -8.45 30.48 7.60
CA ASP A 37 -9.82 30.04 7.28
C ASP A 37 -10.44 29.22 8.42
N PHE A 38 -11.74 29.41 8.67
CA PHE A 38 -12.52 28.74 9.71
C PHE A 38 -13.80 28.15 9.13
N LEU A 39 -14.15 26.93 9.53
CA LEU A 39 -15.39 26.26 9.12
C LEU A 39 -16.35 26.16 10.32
N CYS A 40 -17.58 26.60 10.14
CA CYS A 40 -18.65 26.37 11.12
C CYS A 40 -19.14 24.92 11.06
N GLN A 41 -19.20 24.23 12.21
CA GLN A 41 -19.61 22.83 12.28
C GLN A 41 -21.04 22.57 11.81
N THR A 42 -21.98 23.45 12.16
CA THR A 42 -23.41 23.22 11.93
C THR A 42 -23.87 23.62 10.54
N SER A 43 -23.33 24.73 10.01
CA SER A 43 -23.77 25.28 8.72
C SER A 43 -22.80 25.00 7.57
N LEU A 44 -21.62 24.44 7.87
CA LEU A 44 -20.52 24.22 6.93
C LEU A 44 -20.09 25.50 6.18
N VAL A 45 -20.35 26.67 6.76
CA VAL A 45 -19.93 27.95 6.20
C VAL A 45 -18.45 28.14 6.47
N LEU A 46 -17.71 28.38 5.39
CA LEU A 46 -16.30 28.76 5.42
C LEU A 46 -16.17 30.27 5.56
N ARG A 47 -15.30 30.73 6.46
CA ARG A 47 -15.04 32.15 6.74
C ARG A 47 -13.54 32.44 6.76
N LYS A 48 -13.14 33.59 6.22
CA LYS A 48 -11.81 34.18 6.46
C LYS A 48 -11.80 34.92 7.80
N GLY A 49 -10.83 34.59 8.65
CA GLY A 49 -10.68 35.17 9.99
C GLY A 49 -11.60 34.55 11.03
N ASP A 50 -11.24 34.76 12.30
CA ASP A 50 -11.96 34.19 13.42
C ASP A 50 -13.29 34.95 13.70
N GLY A 51 -14.34 34.23 14.06
CA GLY A 51 -15.61 34.80 14.50
C GLY A 51 -16.82 33.88 14.26
N PRO A 52 -18.02 34.29 14.74
CA PRO A 52 -19.22 33.46 14.66
C PRO A 52 -19.66 33.24 13.20
N CYS A 53 -20.45 32.19 13.00
CA CYS A 53 -21.01 31.86 11.69
C CYS A 53 -21.99 32.96 11.24
N PRO A 54 -21.82 33.56 10.05
CA PRO A 54 -22.69 34.65 9.60
C PRO A 54 -24.13 34.22 9.34
N LEU A 55 -24.40 32.92 9.16
CA LEU A 55 -25.75 32.40 8.91
C LEU A 55 -26.49 31.92 10.16
N THR A 56 -25.76 31.47 11.18
CA THR A 56 -26.35 30.80 12.35
C THR A 56 -25.97 31.46 13.67
N ASP A 57 -25.10 32.46 13.62
CA ASP A 57 -24.41 33.08 14.76
C ASP A 57 -23.70 32.09 15.69
N ASN A 58 -23.52 30.84 15.24
CA ASN A 58 -22.90 29.80 16.02
C ASN A 58 -21.40 30.09 16.19
N THR A 59 -20.92 30.01 17.42
CA THR A 59 -19.53 30.23 17.81
C THR A 59 -18.69 28.96 17.65
N GLN A 60 -19.28 27.79 17.48
CA GLN A 60 -18.54 26.54 17.26
C GLN A 60 -17.96 26.48 15.84
N ARG A 61 -16.63 26.50 15.76
CA ARG A 61 -15.85 26.54 14.52
C ARG A 61 -14.48 25.90 14.74
N PHE A 62 -13.90 25.37 13.68
CA PHE A 62 -12.53 24.88 13.70
C PHE A 62 -11.74 25.45 12.53
N ARG A 63 -10.44 25.65 12.76
CA ARG A 63 -9.52 26.19 11.76
C ARG A 63 -9.29 25.13 10.69
N VAL A 64 -9.37 25.55 9.44
CA VAL A 64 -9.19 24.69 8.27
C VAL A 64 -8.20 25.32 7.31
N LYS A 65 -7.46 24.48 6.59
CA LYS A 65 -6.66 24.89 5.44
C LYS A 65 -7.49 24.64 4.19
N VAL A 66 -7.70 25.68 3.40
CA VAL A 66 -8.46 25.61 2.15
C VAL A 66 -7.47 25.59 1.00
N ASP A 67 -7.47 24.51 0.22
CA ASP A 67 -6.71 24.51 -1.03
C ASP A 67 -7.44 25.35 -2.09
N ARG A 68 -6.84 26.48 -2.45
CA ARG A 68 -7.32 27.39 -3.50
C ARG A 68 -6.50 27.29 -4.78
N ARG A 69 -5.56 26.33 -4.87
CA ARG A 69 -4.77 26.12 -6.09
C ARG A 69 -5.72 25.82 -7.26
N ILE A 70 -5.40 26.38 -8.41
CA ILE A 70 -6.13 26.20 -9.66
C ILE A 70 -5.17 25.61 -10.69
N LYS A 71 -5.68 24.74 -11.56
CA LYS A 71 -4.94 24.16 -12.68
C LYS A 71 -5.70 24.40 -13.98
N THR A 72 -4.96 24.71 -15.03
CA THR A 72 -5.51 24.85 -16.38
C THR A 72 -5.37 23.50 -17.09
N THR A 73 -6.50 22.91 -17.47
CA THR A 73 -6.51 21.66 -18.25
C THR A 73 -5.92 21.88 -19.63
N GLN A 74 -5.50 20.80 -20.31
CA GLN A 74 -5.03 20.85 -21.71
C GLN A 74 -6.04 21.49 -22.69
N LYS A 75 -7.33 21.53 -22.32
CA LYS A 75 -8.41 22.18 -23.08
C LYS A 75 -8.62 23.66 -22.72
N GLY A 76 -7.75 24.26 -21.90
CA GLY A 76 -7.82 25.67 -21.48
C GLY A 76 -8.78 25.96 -20.31
N ASN A 77 -9.49 24.96 -19.78
CA ASN A 77 -10.40 25.18 -18.64
C ASN A 77 -9.63 25.28 -17.33
N VAL A 78 -9.92 26.32 -16.54
CA VAL A 78 -9.42 26.48 -15.17
C VAL A 78 -10.29 25.64 -14.24
N ILE A 79 -9.68 24.67 -13.56
CA ILE A 79 -10.33 23.83 -12.55
C ILE A 79 -9.58 23.95 -11.23
N GLY A 80 -10.28 23.84 -10.10
CA GLY A 80 -9.62 23.79 -8.79
C GLY A 80 -8.76 22.53 -8.66
N ASP A 81 -7.54 22.67 -8.17
CA ASP A 81 -6.68 21.53 -7.89
C ASP A 81 -7.32 20.66 -6.80
N GLN A 82 -7.43 19.36 -7.08
CA GLN A 82 -8.07 18.41 -6.16
C GLN A 82 -7.02 17.61 -5.36
N GLY A 83 -5.87 18.22 -5.05
CA GLY A 83 -4.83 17.58 -4.26
C GLY A 83 -5.06 17.72 -2.77
N CYS A 84 -4.76 16.66 -2.03
CA CYS A 84 -4.69 16.72 -0.58
C CYS A 84 -3.68 17.82 -0.21
N PRO A 85 -4.07 18.85 0.58
CA PRO A 85 -3.17 19.94 0.94
C PRO A 85 -2.03 19.51 1.88
N ARG A 86 -2.06 18.26 2.38
CA ARG A 86 -1.03 17.67 3.25
C ARG A 86 -0.01 16.83 2.48
N CYS A 87 -0.44 15.80 1.76
CA CYS A 87 0.47 14.88 1.05
C CYS A 87 0.54 15.12 -0.46
N GLY A 88 -0.29 16.01 -1.03
CA GLY A 88 -0.31 16.26 -2.47
C GLY A 88 -1.03 15.18 -3.30
N ALA A 89 -1.52 14.11 -2.69
CA ALA A 89 -2.28 13.05 -3.37
C ALA A 89 -3.55 13.61 -4.02
N LYS A 90 -3.74 13.39 -5.33
CA LYS A 90 -4.93 13.84 -6.08
C LYS A 90 -5.93 12.72 -6.38
N THR A 91 -5.47 11.47 -6.35
CA THR A 91 -6.32 10.28 -6.40
C THR A 91 -6.73 9.88 -4.98
N GLY A 92 -8.04 9.86 -4.68
CA GLY A 92 -8.56 9.35 -3.40
C GLY A 92 -9.35 10.35 -2.54
N ILE A 93 -9.64 11.56 -3.04
CA ILE A 93 -10.55 12.49 -2.36
C ILE A 93 -11.99 12.11 -2.73
N PHE A 94 -12.66 11.43 -1.81
CA PHE A 94 -14.05 11.00 -1.95
C PHE A 94 -14.98 11.95 -1.20
N PHE A 95 -16.13 12.28 -1.80
CA PHE A 95 -17.24 12.88 -1.06
C PHE A 95 -17.84 11.82 -0.13
N ILE A 96 -17.79 12.08 1.17
CA ILE A 96 -18.23 11.14 2.22
C ILE A 96 -19.74 11.30 2.43
N GLY A 97 -20.52 10.48 1.75
CA GLY A 97 -21.80 10.00 2.27
C GLY A 97 -21.51 8.68 2.99
N SER A 98 -21.38 8.69 4.32
CA SER A 98 -20.99 7.50 5.07
C SER A 98 -22.15 7.03 5.94
N GLN A 99 -22.52 5.76 5.79
CA GLN A 99 -23.51 5.13 6.66
C GLN A 99 -22.99 5.13 8.11
N SER A 100 -23.90 5.16 9.07
CA SER A 100 -23.58 5.24 10.51
C SER A 100 -22.50 4.24 10.93
N ALA A 101 -22.55 2.99 10.47
CA ALA A 101 -21.55 1.97 10.78
C ALA A 101 -20.13 2.35 10.34
N THR A 102 -19.95 3.02 9.19
CA THR A 102 -18.62 3.42 8.74
C THR A 102 -18.09 4.62 9.54
N LEU A 103 -18.94 5.58 9.89
CA LEU A 103 -18.55 6.69 10.78
C LEU A 103 -18.24 6.20 12.20
N SER A 104 -19.07 5.32 12.75
CA SER A 104 -18.84 4.70 14.06
C SER A 104 -17.51 3.93 14.08
N SER A 105 -17.20 3.16 13.03
CA SER A 105 -15.91 2.47 12.91
C SER A 105 -14.72 3.43 12.98
N VAL A 106 -14.78 4.58 12.29
CA VAL A 106 -13.70 5.58 12.34
C VAL A 106 -13.59 6.19 13.74
N ALA A 107 -14.71 6.51 14.38
CA ALA A 107 -14.71 7.04 15.75
C ALA A 107 -14.18 6.00 16.76
N ILE A 108 -14.52 4.72 16.59
CA ILE A 108 -13.99 3.63 17.41
C ILE A 108 -12.48 3.52 17.24
N ASP A 109 -11.98 3.51 15.99
CA ASP A 109 -10.55 3.41 15.71
C ASP A 109 -9.77 4.60 16.33
N GLU A 110 -10.29 5.82 16.22
CA GLU A 110 -9.69 7.01 16.83
C GLU A 110 -9.68 6.93 18.37
N MET A 111 -10.79 6.50 18.98
CA MET A 111 -10.89 6.33 20.43
C MET A 111 -9.98 5.20 20.93
N PHE A 112 -9.81 4.14 20.15
CA PHE A 112 -8.94 3.00 20.49
C PHE A 112 -7.46 3.34 20.31
N GLY A 113 -7.11 4.19 19.34
CA GLY A 113 -5.76 4.70 19.14
C GLY A 113 -5.35 5.84 20.09
N SER A 114 -6.30 6.42 20.83
CA SER A 114 -6.02 7.53 21.75
C SER A 114 -5.16 7.07 22.94
N ILE A 115 -4.12 7.85 23.26
CA ILE A 115 -3.31 7.67 24.48
C ILE A 115 -4.12 7.81 25.78
N LEU A 116 -5.34 8.36 25.70
CA LEU A 116 -6.24 8.52 26.84
C LEU A 116 -7.08 7.26 27.12
N ASN A 117 -7.01 6.26 26.23
CA ASN A 117 -7.76 5.03 26.37
C ASN A 117 -6.91 3.93 27.04
N ASN A 118 -7.17 3.70 28.32
CA ASN A 118 -6.47 2.69 29.12
C ASN A 118 -7.15 1.31 29.10
N ASP A 119 -8.36 1.19 28.55
CA ASP A 119 -9.10 -0.07 28.45
C ASP A 119 -9.88 -0.13 27.13
N PRO A 120 -9.28 -0.71 26.06
CA PRO A 120 -9.89 -0.76 24.74
C PRO A 120 -11.00 -1.82 24.69
N LYS A 121 -12.16 -1.49 25.29
CA LYS A 121 -13.39 -2.26 25.22
C LYS A 121 -14.50 -1.41 24.62
N LEU A 122 -15.21 -1.99 23.67
CA LEU A 122 -16.36 -1.36 23.02
C LEU A 122 -17.63 -2.13 23.38
N LEU A 123 -18.58 -1.41 23.98
CA LEU A 123 -19.97 -1.85 24.07
C LEU A 123 -20.79 -0.99 23.11
N ALA A 124 -21.37 -1.62 22.09
CA ALA A 124 -22.23 -0.95 21.11
C ALA A 124 -23.68 -1.41 21.30
N PHE A 125 -24.58 -0.46 21.50
CA PHE A 125 -26.01 -0.71 21.59
C PHE A 125 -26.66 -0.51 20.21
N THR A 126 -27.54 -1.44 19.83
CA THR A 126 -28.24 -1.42 18.55
C THR A 126 -29.67 -1.92 18.76
N ASP A 127 -30.62 -1.39 18.00
CA ASP A 127 -32.04 -1.66 18.21
C ASP A 127 -32.51 -3.04 17.69
N SER A 128 -31.63 -3.81 17.05
CA SER A 128 -31.93 -5.12 16.45
C SER A 128 -30.77 -6.11 16.59
N VAL A 129 -31.08 -7.40 16.77
CA VAL A 129 -30.09 -8.50 16.86
C VAL A 129 -29.35 -8.71 15.55
N GLN A 130 -30.02 -8.52 14.41
CA GLN A 130 -29.41 -8.61 13.09
C GLN A 130 -28.44 -7.45 12.86
N ASP A 131 -28.83 -6.23 13.23
CA ASP A 131 -27.96 -5.05 13.16
C ASP A 131 -26.78 -5.17 14.14
N ALA A 132 -27.00 -5.71 15.34
CA ALA A 132 -25.95 -6.03 16.31
C ALA A 132 -24.91 -6.97 15.71
N SER A 133 -25.36 -8.07 15.11
CA SER A 133 -24.47 -9.09 14.52
C SER A 133 -23.68 -8.52 13.33
N HIS A 134 -24.35 -7.76 12.46
CA HIS A 134 -23.71 -7.10 11.33
C HIS A 134 -22.67 -6.07 11.78
N ARG A 135 -23.02 -5.18 12.72
CA ARG A 135 -22.10 -4.16 13.26
C ARG A 135 -20.95 -4.78 14.03
N ALA A 136 -21.19 -5.83 14.82
CA ALA A 136 -20.12 -6.54 15.53
C ALA A 136 -19.10 -7.13 14.55
N GLY A 137 -19.56 -7.82 13.50
CA GLY A 137 -18.67 -8.33 12.45
C GLY A 137 -17.94 -7.21 11.70
N PHE A 138 -18.65 -6.14 11.35
CA PHE A 138 -18.09 -4.99 10.64
C PHE A 138 -17.03 -4.25 11.45
N PHE A 139 -17.31 -3.94 12.73
CA PHE A 139 -16.36 -3.29 13.63
C PHE A 139 -15.15 -4.18 13.90
N THR A 140 -15.36 -5.46 14.20
CA THR A 140 -14.25 -6.41 14.46
C THR A 140 -13.29 -6.49 13.26
N SER A 141 -13.82 -6.57 12.03
CA SER A 141 -12.97 -6.61 10.83
C SER A 141 -12.20 -5.31 10.59
N ARG A 142 -12.81 -4.14 10.87
CA ARG A 142 -12.16 -2.84 10.73
C ARG A 142 -11.07 -2.63 11.78
N THR A 143 -11.41 -2.87 13.05
CA THR A 143 -10.49 -2.73 14.18
C THR A 143 -9.33 -3.72 14.07
N TYR A 144 -9.53 -4.92 13.52
CA TYR A 144 -8.42 -5.86 13.26
C TYR A 144 -7.31 -5.23 12.41
N HIS A 145 -7.64 -4.60 11.28
CA HIS A 145 -6.63 -3.99 10.43
C HIS A 145 -5.91 -2.84 11.14
N PHE A 146 -6.60 -2.06 11.96
CA PHE A 146 -5.97 -1.02 12.78
C PHE A 146 -4.97 -1.61 13.79
N THR A 147 -5.39 -2.63 14.56
CA THR A 147 -4.53 -3.33 15.51
C THR A 147 -3.33 -3.97 14.80
N PHE A 148 -3.56 -4.66 13.68
CA PHE A 148 -2.51 -5.30 12.89
C PHE A 148 -1.49 -4.28 12.37
N ARG A 149 -1.94 -3.16 11.80
CA ARG A 149 -1.05 -2.11 11.30
C ARG A 149 -0.24 -1.45 12.39
N THR A 150 -0.86 -1.17 13.54
CA THR A 150 -0.16 -0.63 14.71
C THR A 150 0.90 -1.61 15.21
N ALA A 151 0.53 -2.90 15.30
CA ALA A 151 1.44 -3.96 15.69
C ALA A 151 2.63 -4.11 14.73
N LEU A 152 2.35 -4.03 13.43
CA LEU A 152 3.34 -4.12 12.37
C LEU A 152 4.25 -2.89 12.33
N GLN A 153 3.71 -1.69 12.52
CA GLN A 153 4.50 -0.46 12.57
C GLN A 153 5.55 -0.52 13.67
N HIS A 154 5.18 -0.91 14.90
CA HIS A 154 6.13 -1.06 16.00
C HIS A 154 7.26 -2.04 15.70
N LEU A 155 6.96 -3.12 14.97
CA LEU A 155 7.97 -4.08 14.53
C LEU A 155 8.90 -3.48 13.46
N ILE A 156 8.34 -2.74 12.49
CA ILE A 156 9.12 -2.06 11.45
C ILE A 156 10.03 -0.98 12.07
N ASP A 157 9.52 -0.23 13.05
CA ASP A 157 10.28 0.77 13.80
C ASP A 157 11.43 0.12 14.60
N ASP A 158 11.20 -1.04 15.24
CA ASP A 158 12.23 -1.83 15.95
C ASP A 158 13.34 -2.33 15.00
N ALA A 159 12.98 -2.63 13.74
CA ALA A 159 13.95 -3.02 12.71
C ALA A 159 14.78 -1.82 12.19
N GLY A 160 14.24 -0.60 12.26
CA GLY A 160 14.92 0.63 11.87
C GLY A 160 15.44 0.61 10.43
N SER A 161 16.63 1.16 10.21
CA SER A 161 17.25 1.26 8.87
C SER A 161 17.68 -0.09 8.29
N LYS A 162 17.83 -1.14 9.11
CA LYS A 162 18.11 -2.49 8.62
C LYS A 162 16.93 -3.05 7.81
N GLY A 163 15.73 -2.56 8.11
CA GLY A 163 14.49 -3.02 7.51
C GLY A 163 14.07 -4.42 7.98
N LEU A 164 12.80 -4.73 7.71
CA LEU A 164 12.17 -6.00 8.04
C LEU A 164 11.90 -6.80 6.76
N PRO A 165 12.55 -7.96 6.55
CA PRO A 165 12.24 -8.83 5.42
C PRO A 165 10.77 -9.28 5.47
N ILE A 166 10.02 -9.02 4.40
CA ILE A 166 8.57 -9.22 4.39
C ILE A 166 8.17 -10.68 4.65
N LYS A 167 8.98 -11.64 4.20
CA LYS A 167 8.80 -13.08 4.44
C LYS A 167 8.82 -13.46 5.92
N GLU A 168 9.59 -12.75 6.73
CA GLU A 168 9.78 -13.04 8.16
C GLU A 168 8.74 -12.34 9.04
N THR A 169 7.86 -11.52 8.44
CA THR A 169 6.95 -10.64 9.18
C THR A 169 6.10 -11.40 10.19
N GLY A 170 5.45 -12.50 9.80
CA GLY A 170 4.57 -13.24 10.70
C GLY A 170 5.29 -13.79 11.94
N THR A 171 6.43 -14.44 11.74
CA THR A 171 7.26 -14.98 12.82
C THR A 171 7.77 -13.86 13.73
N LYS A 172 8.39 -12.82 13.15
CA LYS A 172 8.94 -11.69 13.93
C LYS A 172 7.87 -10.89 14.65
N LEU A 173 6.66 -10.79 14.10
CA LEU A 173 5.53 -10.11 14.73
C LEU A 173 5.08 -10.87 15.98
N LEU A 174 4.93 -12.18 15.89
CA LEU A 174 4.60 -12.99 17.07
C LEU A 174 5.71 -12.97 18.11
N GLU A 175 6.98 -13.08 17.70
CA GLU A 175 8.13 -12.98 18.60
C GLU A 175 8.18 -11.63 19.33
N TYR A 176 8.03 -10.53 18.59
CA TYR A 176 8.06 -9.16 19.13
C TYR A 176 6.96 -8.95 20.17
N TRP A 177 5.72 -9.32 19.84
CA TRP A 177 4.57 -9.13 20.74
C TRP A 177 4.47 -10.18 21.85
N SER A 178 5.29 -11.24 21.80
CA SER A 178 5.44 -12.22 22.88
C SER A 178 6.52 -11.85 23.91
N ARG A 179 7.30 -10.78 23.69
CA ARG A 179 8.31 -10.29 24.65
C ARG A 179 7.65 -9.92 25.98
N ASP A 180 8.35 -10.17 27.08
CA ASP A 180 7.89 -9.80 28.41
C ASP A 180 8.12 -8.29 28.65
N LYS A 181 7.10 -7.49 28.29
CA LYS A 181 7.13 -6.02 28.38
C LYS A 181 5.74 -5.52 28.81
N ILE A 182 5.72 -4.46 29.62
CA ILE A 182 4.47 -3.82 30.05
C ILE A 182 3.68 -3.37 28.80
N GLY A 183 2.39 -3.71 28.77
CA GLY A 183 1.50 -3.41 27.65
C GLY A 183 1.56 -4.43 26.50
N PHE A 184 2.46 -5.41 26.54
CA PHE A 184 2.51 -6.47 25.55
C PHE A 184 1.60 -7.63 25.99
N PRO A 185 0.94 -8.34 25.06
CA PRO A 185 0.14 -9.52 25.40
C PRO A 185 0.96 -10.59 26.13
N GLY A 186 2.25 -10.70 25.81
CA GLY A 186 3.14 -11.72 26.34
C GLY A 186 3.00 -13.07 25.62
N PRO A 187 3.76 -14.09 26.06
CA PRO A 187 3.83 -15.37 25.39
C PRO A 187 2.46 -16.07 25.35
N GLY A 188 2.13 -16.66 24.20
CA GLY A 188 0.87 -17.38 23.96
C GLY A 188 -0.35 -16.48 23.69
N LYS A 189 -0.42 -15.29 24.30
CA LYS A 189 -1.52 -14.34 24.07
C LYS A 189 -1.35 -13.51 22.80
N ALA A 190 -0.12 -13.35 22.31
CA ALA A 190 0.18 -12.64 21.06
C ALA A 190 -0.59 -13.22 19.86
N ILE A 191 -0.69 -14.56 19.75
CA ILE A 191 -1.49 -15.21 18.70
C ILE A 191 -2.94 -14.77 18.78
N GLY A 192 -3.56 -14.80 19.96
CA GLY A 192 -4.96 -14.42 20.11
C GLY A 192 -5.21 -12.93 19.81
N ALA A 193 -4.27 -12.05 20.14
CA ALA A 193 -4.37 -10.61 19.91
C ALA A 193 -4.23 -10.23 18.42
N LEU A 194 -3.41 -10.98 17.67
CA LEU A 194 -3.12 -10.72 16.27
C LEU A 194 -3.86 -11.66 15.30
N LEU A 195 -4.71 -12.55 15.80
CA LEU A 195 -5.41 -13.52 14.96
C LEU A 195 -6.42 -12.81 14.03
N PRO A 196 -6.37 -13.04 12.71
CA PRO A 196 -7.42 -12.58 11.81
C PRO A 196 -8.81 -13.03 12.26
N PRO A 197 -9.84 -12.18 12.11
CA PRO A 197 -11.18 -12.45 12.63
C PRO A 197 -11.82 -13.70 12.02
N ASP A 198 -11.49 -14.04 10.77
CA ASP A 198 -11.98 -15.24 10.08
C ASP A 198 -11.39 -16.55 10.63
N LEU A 199 -10.36 -16.48 11.48
CA LEU A 199 -9.73 -17.63 12.13
C LEU A 199 -10.15 -17.82 13.59
N GLN A 200 -11.05 -16.98 14.13
CA GLN A 200 -11.54 -17.15 15.50
C GLN A 200 -12.23 -18.50 15.75
N GLN A 201 -12.82 -19.09 14.71
CA GLN A 201 -13.47 -20.40 14.72
C GLN A 201 -12.54 -21.51 14.18
N TYR A 202 -11.25 -21.25 14.02
CA TYR A 202 -10.31 -22.26 13.57
C TYR A 202 -10.10 -23.31 14.67
N GLN A 203 -10.33 -24.58 14.35
CA GLN A 203 -10.41 -25.66 15.32
C GLN A 203 -9.15 -25.77 16.20
N LEU A 204 -7.94 -25.74 15.61
CA LEU A 204 -6.69 -25.79 16.37
C LEU A 204 -6.52 -24.59 17.32
N TYR A 205 -7.01 -23.40 16.92
CA TYR A 205 -6.99 -22.23 17.77
C TYR A 205 -7.99 -22.34 18.92
N MET A 206 -9.20 -22.86 18.67
CA MET A 206 -10.21 -23.08 19.71
C MET A 206 -9.72 -24.09 20.76
N GLU A 207 -9.10 -25.18 20.31
CA GLU A 207 -8.49 -26.19 21.18
C GLU A 207 -7.36 -25.59 22.02
N PHE A 208 -6.45 -24.83 21.40
CA PHE A 208 -5.39 -24.14 22.12
C PHE A 208 -5.94 -23.19 23.18
N ARG A 209 -6.88 -22.31 22.79
CA ARG A 209 -7.52 -21.33 23.69
C ARG A 209 -8.21 -22.01 24.87
N SER A 210 -8.85 -23.15 24.65
CA SER A 210 -9.56 -23.90 25.69
C SER A 210 -8.62 -24.72 26.59
N SER A 211 -7.44 -25.09 26.08
CA SER A 211 -6.48 -25.93 26.81
C SER A 211 -5.76 -25.22 27.95
N GLY A 212 -5.75 -23.88 27.97
CA GLY A 212 -5.01 -23.10 28.96
C GLY A 212 -3.48 -23.25 28.87
N LYS A 213 -2.95 -23.90 27.83
CA LYS A 213 -1.51 -24.08 27.63
C LYS A 213 -0.83 -22.73 27.38
N PRO A 214 0.39 -22.51 27.90
CA PRO A 214 1.10 -21.24 27.73
C PRO A 214 1.63 -21.04 26.30
N PHE A 215 1.85 -22.12 25.54
CA PHE A 215 2.41 -22.05 24.18
C PHE A 215 1.52 -22.78 23.17
N PRO A 216 1.37 -22.21 21.96
CA PRO A 216 0.59 -22.82 20.89
C PRO A 216 1.26 -24.12 20.39
N PRO A 217 0.48 -25.09 19.89
CA PRO A 217 1.04 -26.19 19.10
C PRO A 217 1.78 -25.65 17.88
N LYS A 218 2.93 -26.26 17.53
CA LYS A 218 3.77 -25.81 16.40
C LYS A 218 2.99 -25.62 15.10
N LYS A 219 2.09 -26.56 14.76
CA LYS A 219 1.25 -26.45 13.55
C LYS A 219 0.39 -25.18 13.56
N LEU A 220 -0.26 -24.86 14.68
CA LEU A 220 -1.07 -23.64 14.80
C LEU A 220 -0.19 -22.40 14.65
N GLN A 221 0.98 -22.40 15.29
CA GLN A 221 1.95 -21.31 15.20
C GLN A 221 2.40 -21.10 13.74
N ASP A 222 2.90 -22.13 13.07
CA ASP A 222 3.39 -22.07 11.69
C ASP A 222 2.30 -21.54 10.72
N GLU A 223 1.05 -21.97 10.90
CA GLU A 223 -0.06 -21.54 10.05
C GLU A 223 -0.52 -20.09 10.33
N VAL A 224 -0.51 -19.66 11.60
CA VAL A 224 -0.81 -18.26 11.96
C VAL A 224 0.31 -17.34 11.50
N GLU A 225 1.58 -17.74 11.65
CA GLU A 225 2.73 -17.00 11.13
C GLU A 225 2.63 -16.83 9.61
N ALA A 226 2.35 -17.91 8.88
CA ALA A 226 2.11 -17.84 7.44
C ALA A 226 0.94 -16.90 7.10
N ARG A 227 -0.15 -16.93 7.88
CA ARG A 227 -1.27 -16.02 7.65
C ARG A 227 -0.92 -14.56 7.92
N LEU A 228 -0.19 -14.25 9.00
CA LEU A 228 0.24 -12.88 9.32
C LEU A 228 1.21 -12.35 8.27
N THR A 229 2.13 -13.18 7.77
CA THR A 229 2.98 -12.84 6.63
C THR A 229 2.16 -12.51 5.39
N TRP A 230 1.05 -13.23 5.13
CA TRP A 230 0.13 -12.89 4.05
C TRP A 230 -0.55 -11.53 4.26
N GLU A 231 -1.02 -11.21 5.47
CA GLU A 231 -1.66 -9.93 5.76
C GLU A 231 -0.69 -8.76 5.48
N ALA A 232 0.57 -8.86 5.89
CA ALA A 232 1.61 -7.88 5.55
C ALA A 232 1.89 -7.83 4.04
N THR A 233 2.06 -8.98 3.40
CA THR A 233 2.30 -9.09 1.94
C THR A 233 1.16 -8.47 1.13
N SER A 234 -0.08 -8.68 1.59
CA SER A 234 -1.28 -8.12 0.97
C SER A 234 -1.39 -6.62 1.20
N GLU A 235 -1.10 -6.13 2.41
CA GLU A 235 -1.10 -4.71 2.78
C GLU A 235 -0.15 -3.86 1.90
N PHE A 236 1.07 -4.35 1.66
CA PHE A 236 2.08 -3.67 0.83
C PHE A 236 2.04 -4.08 -0.66
N GLY A 237 1.06 -4.89 -1.06
CA GLY A 237 0.94 -5.44 -2.41
C GLY A 237 -0.48 -5.33 -2.95
N LEU A 238 -1.26 -6.42 -2.81
CA LEU A 238 -2.59 -6.55 -3.41
C LEU A 238 -3.59 -5.46 -2.96
N MET A 239 -3.51 -5.02 -1.71
CA MET A 239 -4.36 -3.97 -1.14
C MET A 239 -3.78 -2.56 -1.32
N LEU A 240 -2.58 -2.40 -1.91
CA LEU A 240 -1.93 -1.10 -2.02
C LEU A 240 -2.78 -0.06 -2.76
N THR A 241 -3.61 -0.49 -3.70
CA THR A 241 -4.51 0.37 -4.48
C THR A 241 -5.93 0.48 -3.88
N HIS A 242 -6.19 -0.15 -2.74
CA HIS A 242 -7.52 -0.30 -2.16
C HIS A 242 -7.56 0.12 -0.68
N GLY A 243 -8.26 1.22 -0.40
CA GLY A 243 -8.46 1.71 0.96
C GLY A 243 -7.24 2.44 1.52
N ARG A 244 -7.24 2.66 2.84
CA ARG A 244 -6.09 3.23 3.55
C ARG A 244 -5.13 2.09 3.86
N THR A 245 -3.93 2.12 3.31
CA THR A 245 -2.82 1.22 3.66
C THR A 245 -1.72 1.99 4.38
N MET A 246 -0.80 1.28 5.04
CA MET A 246 0.37 1.88 5.69
C MET A 246 1.21 2.70 4.71
N GLU A 247 1.41 2.20 3.49
CA GLU A 247 2.20 2.89 2.46
C GLU A 247 1.49 4.14 1.92
N LEU A 248 0.19 4.07 1.63
CA LEU A 248 -0.58 5.25 1.20
C LEU A 248 -0.72 6.31 2.29
N SER A 249 -0.65 5.90 3.56
CA SER A 249 -0.68 6.80 4.71
C SER A 249 0.70 7.40 5.03
N GLY A 250 1.76 6.93 4.36
CA GLY A 250 3.13 7.39 4.59
C GLY A 250 3.74 6.88 5.90
N SER A 251 3.22 5.80 6.48
CA SER A 251 3.69 5.27 7.78
C SER A 251 4.88 4.30 7.65
N SER A 252 4.93 3.54 6.57
CA SER A 252 6.01 2.60 6.24
C SER A 252 5.99 2.34 4.73
N CYS A 253 7.10 1.92 4.14
CA CYS A 253 7.16 1.56 2.72
C CYS A 253 7.82 0.22 2.47
N LEU A 254 7.45 -0.42 1.36
CA LEU A 254 8.16 -1.59 0.85
C LEU A 254 9.22 -1.18 -0.17
N GLY A 255 10.47 -1.53 0.12
CA GLY A 255 11.62 -1.50 -0.78
C GLY A 255 12.08 -2.88 -1.18
N TRP A 256 13.24 -2.93 -1.85
CA TRP A 256 13.84 -4.16 -2.36
C TRP A 256 15.25 -4.37 -1.82
N ASP A 257 15.66 -5.63 -1.78
CA ASP A 257 17.04 -6.04 -1.51
C ASP A 257 17.93 -5.59 -2.68
N GLU A 258 18.73 -4.53 -2.44
CA GLU A 258 19.58 -3.91 -3.46
C GLU A 258 20.64 -4.87 -4.02
N GLU A 259 21.14 -5.81 -3.20
CA GLU A 259 22.14 -6.78 -3.68
C GLU A 259 21.53 -7.68 -4.76
N ARG A 260 20.26 -8.09 -4.60
CA ARG A 260 19.56 -8.90 -5.61
C ARG A 260 19.19 -8.11 -6.85
N VAL A 261 18.89 -6.82 -6.70
CA VAL A 261 18.64 -5.93 -7.85
C VAL A 261 19.93 -5.78 -8.65
N ASP A 262 21.06 -5.53 -7.98
CA ASP A 262 22.37 -5.33 -8.60
C ASP A 262 22.90 -6.59 -9.26
N GLU A 263 22.70 -7.75 -8.63
CA GLU A 263 22.99 -9.06 -9.23
C GLU A 263 22.11 -9.30 -10.47
N THR A 264 20.82 -8.95 -10.41
CA THR A 264 19.92 -9.08 -11.57
C THR A 264 20.40 -8.20 -12.74
N VAL A 265 20.84 -6.97 -12.45
CA VAL A 265 21.41 -6.05 -13.46
C VAL A 265 22.70 -6.63 -14.05
N SER A 266 23.58 -7.18 -13.21
CA SER A 266 24.86 -7.79 -13.64
C SER A 266 24.62 -8.96 -14.60
N ILE A 267 23.75 -9.90 -14.24
CA ILE A 267 23.39 -11.05 -15.09
C ILE A 267 22.68 -10.59 -16.38
N LEU A 268 21.84 -9.55 -16.32
CA LEU A 268 21.23 -8.96 -17.51
C LEU A 268 22.29 -8.40 -18.46
N LYS A 269 23.25 -7.63 -17.93
CA LYS A 269 24.33 -7.01 -18.70
C LYS A 269 25.17 -8.01 -19.49
N GLU A 270 25.41 -9.18 -18.94
CA GLU A 270 26.11 -10.27 -19.64
C GLU A 270 25.30 -10.84 -20.81
N LYS A 271 23.97 -10.88 -20.69
CA LYS A 271 23.06 -11.50 -21.67
C LYS A 271 22.57 -10.52 -22.74
N LEU A 272 22.55 -9.22 -22.45
CA LEU A 272 22.07 -8.15 -23.34
C LEU A 272 22.76 -8.09 -24.72
N PRO A 273 24.09 -8.32 -24.85
CA PRO A 273 24.76 -8.36 -26.16
C PRO A 273 24.19 -9.43 -27.11
N GLY A 274 23.63 -10.51 -26.57
CA GLY A 274 22.97 -11.56 -27.35
C GLY A 274 21.54 -11.21 -27.78
N ILE A 275 20.95 -10.13 -27.25
CA ILE A 275 19.62 -9.64 -27.61
C ILE A 275 19.75 -8.48 -28.61
N ASP A 276 20.42 -7.40 -28.22
CA ASP A 276 20.49 -6.17 -29.01
C ASP A 276 21.70 -5.29 -28.59
N PRO A 277 22.56 -4.84 -29.52
CA PRO A 277 23.70 -3.98 -29.22
C PRO A 277 23.34 -2.63 -28.59
N VAL A 278 22.14 -2.09 -28.85
CA VAL A 278 21.65 -0.84 -28.25
C VAL A 278 21.32 -1.08 -26.78
N LEU A 279 20.62 -2.17 -26.47
CA LEU A 279 20.29 -2.52 -25.08
C LEU A 279 21.55 -2.79 -24.25
N ALA A 280 22.57 -3.45 -24.83
CA ALA A 280 23.83 -3.73 -24.14
C ALA A 280 24.55 -2.46 -23.64
N LYS A 281 24.38 -1.33 -24.34
CA LYS A 281 25.01 -0.04 -24.02
C LYS A 281 24.23 0.81 -23.01
N LEU A 282 23.04 0.37 -22.58
CA LEU A 282 22.23 1.13 -21.62
C LEU A 282 22.95 1.26 -20.27
N PRO A 283 22.91 2.42 -19.59
CA PRO A 283 23.51 2.56 -18.27
C PRO A 283 22.73 1.77 -17.21
N ASP A 284 23.43 1.30 -16.18
CA ASP A 284 22.87 0.45 -15.12
C ASP A 284 21.70 1.12 -14.40
N GLU A 285 21.76 2.44 -14.19
CA GLU A 285 20.70 3.23 -13.58
C GLU A 285 19.36 3.11 -14.33
N LYS A 286 19.38 3.07 -15.67
CA LYS A 286 18.17 2.89 -16.49
C LYS A 286 17.62 1.47 -16.35
N ILE A 287 18.49 0.47 -16.27
CA ILE A 287 18.08 -0.93 -16.05
C ILE A 287 17.49 -1.10 -14.64
N LYS A 288 18.11 -0.49 -13.61
CA LYS A 288 17.59 -0.47 -12.23
C LYS A 288 16.21 0.19 -12.17
N LEU A 289 16.05 1.38 -12.75
CA LEU A 289 14.74 2.05 -12.83
C LEU A 289 13.69 1.17 -13.51
N TRP A 290 14.05 0.55 -14.63
CA TRP A 290 13.17 -0.38 -15.32
C TRP A 290 12.72 -1.55 -14.43
N ILE A 291 13.66 -2.18 -13.70
CA ILE A 291 13.39 -3.25 -12.75
C ILE A 291 12.45 -2.76 -11.63
N TYR A 292 12.74 -1.63 -10.98
CA TYR A 292 11.89 -1.11 -9.90
C TYR A 292 10.45 -0.86 -10.37
N GLY A 293 10.25 -0.36 -11.59
CA GLY A 293 8.92 -0.20 -12.15
C GLY A 293 8.20 -1.53 -12.40
N MET A 294 8.91 -2.56 -12.88
CA MET A 294 8.35 -3.92 -13.02
C MET A 294 7.94 -4.48 -11.65
N LEU A 295 8.82 -4.40 -10.65
CA LEU A 295 8.54 -4.86 -9.30
C LEU A 295 7.34 -4.13 -8.68
N HIS A 296 7.29 -2.80 -8.83
CA HIS A 296 6.18 -2.00 -8.34
C HIS A 296 4.84 -2.41 -8.98
N ARG A 297 4.81 -2.55 -10.31
CA ARG A 297 3.59 -2.90 -11.06
C ARG A 297 3.02 -4.25 -10.65
N TYR A 298 3.90 -5.22 -10.41
CA TYR A 298 3.52 -6.60 -10.13
C TYR A 298 3.25 -6.83 -8.65
N ARG A 299 3.86 -6.06 -7.74
CA ARG A 299 3.43 -6.07 -6.34
C ARG A 299 2.01 -5.54 -6.16
N GLU A 300 1.63 -4.47 -6.87
CA GLU A 300 0.26 -3.91 -6.83
C GLU A 300 -0.81 -4.93 -7.27
N ARG A 301 -0.40 -5.89 -8.11
CA ARG A 301 -1.23 -7.02 -8.55
C ARG A 301 -1.22 -8.19 -7.57
N GLY A 302 -0.51 -8.11 -6.47
CA GLY A 302 -0.35 -9.19 -5.50
C GLY A 302 0.61 -10.30 -5.94
N ALA A 303 1.49 -10.06 -6.92
CA ALA A 303 2.48 -11.05 -7.38
C ALA A 303 3.75 -11.04 -6.50
N VAL A 304 3.60 -10.87 -5.18
CA VAL A 304 4.67 -11.04 -4.20
C VAL A 304 4.59 -12.45 -3.64
N GLY A 305 5.71 -13.15 -3.58
CA GLY A 305 5.77 -14.57 -3.22
C GLY A 305 5.15 -14.85 -1.86
N HIS A 306 4.29 -15.86 -1.82
CA HIS A 306 3.72 -16.35 -0.57
C HIS A 306 3.35 -17.84 -0.72
N PRO A 307 3.47 -18.67 0.33
CA PRO A 307 3.07 -20.09 0.27
C PRO A 307 1.66 -20.34 -0.31
N TYR A 308 0.70 -19.46 0.01
CA TYR A 308 -0.68 -19.56 -0.50
C TYR A 308 -0.80 -19.42 -2.03
N LEU A 309 0.16 -18.81 -2.70
CA LEU A 309 0.15 -18.67 -4.16
C LEU A 309 0.52 -19.97 -4.89
N LEU A 310 1.13 -20.94 -4.20
CA LEU A 310 1.56 -22.18 -4.84
C LEU A 310 0.39 -23.03 -5.32
N SER A 311 -0.62 -23.22 -4.48
CA SER A 311 -1.84 -23.94 -4.86
C SER A 311 -2.67 -23.16 -5.88
N TYR A 312 -2.58 -21.83 -5.84
CA TYR A 312 -3.19 -20.98 -6.86
C TYR A 312 -2.51 -21.16 -8.23
N ALA A 313 -1.18 -21.20 -8.28
CA ALA A 313 -0.44 -21.44 -9.53
C ALA A 313 -0.66 -22.86 -10.08
N ARG A 314 -0.70 -23.89 -9.23
CA ARG A 314 -0.82 -25.30 -9.65
C ARG A 314 -2.23 -25.70 -10.06
N GLN A 315 -3.24 -25.22 -9.35
CA GLN A 315 -4.61 -25.76 -9.44
C GLN A 315 -5.65 -24.67 -9.75
N ASN A 316 -5.23 -23.41 -9.85
CA ASN A 316 -6.12 -22.25 -9.92
C ASN A 316 -7.04 -22.14 -8.69
N PHE A 317 -6.61 -22.67 -7.54
CA PHE A 317 -7.36 -22.64 -6.28
C PHE A 317 -6.96 -21.42 -5.46
N TRP A 318 -7.80 -20.39 -5.46
CA TRP A 318 -7.60 -19.18 -4.66
C TRP A 318 -8.51 -19.14 -3.43
N GLY A 319 -7.93 -18.73 -2.31
CA GLY A 319 -8.62 -18.51 -1.04
C GLY A 319 -8.99 -19.78 -0.26
N LYS A 320 -9.73 -19.58 0.83
CA LYS A 320 -10.25 -20.61 1.74
C LYS A 320 -11.23 -21.57 1.08
N TYR A 321 -12.13 -21.04 0.24
CA TYR A 321 -13.20 -21.79 -0.41
C TYR A 321 -13.11 -21.69 -1.94
N PRO A 322 -12.14 -22.36 -2.58
CA PRO A 322 -12.06 -22.34 -4.04
C PRO A 322 -13.34 -22.94 -4.63
N PHE A 323 -13.96 -22.22 -5.58
CA PHE A 323 -15.25 -22.57 -6.18
C PHE A 323 -16.39 -22.77 -5.17
N GLY A 324 -16.32 -22.14 -3.99
CA GLY A 324 -17.35 -22.23 -2.95
C GLY A 324 -17.34 -23.55 -2.17
N ARG A 325 -16.28 -24.37 -2.28
CA ARG A 325 -16.16 -25.65 -1.57
C ARG A 325 -15.14 -25.57 -0.45
N ALA A 326 -15.46 -26.17 0.70
CA ALA A 326 -14.49 -26.38 1.77
C ALA A 326 -13.49 -27.46 1.38
N ILE A 327 -12.20 -27.15 1.49
CA ILE A 327 -11.09 -28.08 1.27
C ILE A 327 -10.27 -28.07 2.56
N ASP A 328 -10.00 -29.27 3.07
CA ASP A 328 -9.19 -29.48 4.29
C ASP A 328 -7.77 -28.90 4.13
N GLY A 329 -7.25 -28.30 5.20
CA GLY A 329 -5.94 -27.66 5.23
C GLY A 329 -5.88 -26.28 4.55
N ARG A 330 -7.04 -25.70 4.19
CA ARG A 330 -7.13 -24.34 3.63
C ARG A 330 -7.86 -23.36 4.54
N GLU A 331 -8.17 -23.76 5.77
CA GLU A 331 -8.93 -22.97 6.74
C GLU A 331 -8.25 -21.64 7.06
N THR A 332 -6.91 -21.62 6.99
CA THR A 332 -6.06 -20.46 7.26
C THR A 332 -5.80 -19.58 6.05
N TYR A 333 -6.15 -20.04 4.84
CA TYR A 333 -6.03 -19.21 3.63
C TYR A 333 -6.91 -17.98 3.74
N PRO A 334 -6.51 -16.86 3.10
CA PRO A 334 -7.31 -15.66 3.09
C PRO A 334 -8.70 -15.93 2.50
N PRO A 335 -9.75 -15.23 2.98
CA PRO A 335 -11.07 -15.31 2.38
C PRO A 335 -11.00 -14.85 0.92
N ALA A 336 -11.82 -15.48 0.07
CA ALA A 336 -11.93 -15.09 -1.33
C ALA A 336 -12.72 -13.78 -1.45
N ILE A 337 -12.01 -12.66 -1.36
CA ILE A 337 -12.56 -11.32 -1.61
C ILE A 337 -12.62 -11.02 -3.12
N ARG A 338 -13.16 -9.85 -3.49
CA ARG A 338 -13.23 -9.37 -4.88
C ARG A 338 -11.86 -9.36 -5.57
N TYR A 339 -10.80 -9.08 -4.81
CA TYR A 339 -9.44 -8.92 -5.34
C TYR A 339 -8.68 -10.24 -5.28
N ARG A 340 -8.01 -10.58 -6.38
CA ARG A 340 -7.19 -11.79 -6.50
C ARG A 340 -5.80 -11.43 -7.02
N PRO A 341 -4.75 -12.08 -6.52
CA PRO A 341 -3.41 -11.95 -7.07
C PRO A 341 -3.38 -12.23 -8.57
N LYS A 342 -2.61 -11.47 -9.33
CA LYS A 342 -2.35 -11.75 -10.75
C LYS A 342 -0.87 -12.06 -10.93
N LEU A 343 -0.56 -13.36 -10.95
CA LEU A 343 0.81 -13.87 -11.15
C LEU A 343 1.36 -13.51 -12.54
N LEU A 344 2.68 -13.56 -12.69
CA LEU A 344 3.40 -13.31 -13.93
C LEU A 344 3.55 -14.58 -14.74
N LEU A 345 3.02 -14.61 -15.97
CA LEU A 345 3.07 -15.81 -16.81
C LEU A 345 3.73 -15.57 -18.15
N THR A 346 4.50 -16.55 -18.61
CA THR A 346 5.13 -16.57 -19.93
C THR A 346 4.14 -16.84 -21.07
N GLN A 347 2.88 -17.18 -20.76
CA GLN A 347 1.81 -17.43 -21.73
C GLN A 347 0.47 -16.90 -21.23
N ARG A 348 -0.49 -16.73 -22.15
CA ARG A 348 -1.84 -16.25 -21.83
C ARG A 348 -2.60 -17.24 -20.94
N GLN A 349 -3.12 -16.75 -19.81
CA GLN A 349 -4.01 -17.45 -18.90
C GLN A 349 -5.01 -16.44 -18.34
N SER A 350 -6.29 -16.78 -18.31
CA SER A 350 -7.31 -15.91 -17.72
C SER A 350 -7.03 -15.67 -16.23
N GLY A 351 -7.21 -14.42 -15.77
CA GLY A 351 -6.99 -14.04 -14.37
C GLY A 351 -5.55 -13.72 -13.97
N HIS A 352 -4.57 -13.92 -14.87
CA HIS A 352 -3.15 -13.66 -14.61
C HIS A 352 -2.57 -12.66 -15.61
N GLU A 353 -1.37 -12.15 -15.34
CA GLU A 353 -0.67 -11.25 -16.26
C GLU A 353 0.16 -12.04 -17.27
N PHE A 354 -0.04 -11.78 -18.56
CA PHE A 354 0.82 -12.30 -19.62
C PHE A 354 1.96 -11.30 -19.90
N ILE A 355 3.08 -11.44 -19.20
CA ILE A 355 4.22 -10.50 -19.27
C ILE A 355 4.96 -10.52 -20.61
N LEU A 356 4.84 -11.61 -21.38
CA LEU A 356 5.40 -11.70 -22.73
C LEU A 356 4.35 -11.44 -23.82
N ALA A 357 3.25 -10.77 -23.48
CA ALA A 357 2.25 -10.39 -24.47
C ALA A 357 2.86 -9.38 -25.46
N PRO A 358 2.79 -9.64 -26.78
CA PRO A 358 3.14 -8.64 -27.79
C PRO A 358 2.05 -7.56 -27.90
N SER A 359 2.37 -6.47 -28.56
CA SER A 359 1.42 -5.43 -28.92
C SER A 359 0.32 -5.98 -29.82
N SER A 360 -0.94 -5.72 -29.43
CA SER A 360 -2.08 -5.91 -30.32
C SER A 360 -2.35 -4.62 -31.10
N SER A 361 -3.08 -4.71 -32.20
CA SER A 361 -3.32 -3.61 -33.15
C SER A 361 -3.93 -2.32 -32.58
N SER A 362 -4.42 -2.33 -31.33
CA SER A 362 -5.05 -1.14 -30.73
C SER A 362 -4.19 -0.46 -29.67
N GLN A 363 -3.53 -1.20 -28.76
CA GLN A 363 -2.61 -0.62 -27.76
C GLN A 363 -1.53 -1.62 -27.29
N PRO A 364 -0.28 -1.16 -27.10
CA PRO A 364 0.79 -1.95 -26.51
C PRO A 364 0.53 -2.25 -25.02
N PRO A 365 0.87 -3.46 -24.53
CA PRO A 365 0.83 -3.79 -23.10
C PRO A 365 1.69 -2.86 -22.24
N TRP A 366 1.30 -2.71 -20.97
CA TRP A 366 1.98 -1.81 -20.03
C TRP A 366 3.48 -2.10 -19.89
N HIS A 367 3.90 -3.37 -19.84
CA HIS A 367 5.32 -3.73 -19.69
C HIS A 367 6.15 -3.34 -20.90
N ILE A 368 5.58 -3.30 -22.11
CA ILE A 368 6.26 -2.81 -23.31
C ILE A 368 6.43 -1.30 -23.22
N ILE A 369 5.35 -0.57 -22.93
CA ILE A 369 5.38 0.90 -22.80
C ILE A 369 6.38 1.31 -21.72
N TRP A 370 6.35 0.65 -20.55
CA TRP A 370 7.27 0.92 -19.47
C TRP A 370 8.72 0.64 -19.87
N SER A 371 8.98 -0.46 -20.59
CA SER A 371 10.33 -0.79 -21.06
C SER A 371 10.88 0.30 -21.98
N TYR A 372 10.11 0.78 -22.95
CA TYR A 372 10.56 1.87 -23.81
C TYR A 372 10.82 3.16 -23.01
N ARG A 373 9.86 3.58 -22.19
CA ARG A 373 9.98 4.84 -21.42
C ARG A 373 11.15 4.83 -20.44
N SER A 374 11.22 3.83 -19.57
CA SER A 374 12.21 3.76 -18.49
C SER A 374 13.64 3.56 -18.99
N LEU A 375 13.81 2.88 -20.14
CA LEU A 375 15.11 2.69 -20.78
C LEU A 375 15.53 3.88 -21.66
N GLY A 376 14.72 4.94 -21.77
CA GLY A 376 15.05 6.15 -22.52
C GLY A 376 14.77 6.06 -24.02
N GLU A 377 13.67 5.40 -24.40
CA GLU A 377 13.19 5.22 -25.78
C GLU A 377 14.28 4.67 -26.72
N PRO A 378 14.91 3.52 -26.39
CA PRO A 378 15.94 2.93 -27.24
C PRO A 378 15.35 2.55 -28.60
N MET A 379 16.08 2.82 -29.68
CA MET A 379 15.69 2.48 -31.05
C MET A 379 15.85 0.97 -31.31
N VAL A 380 15.02 0.15 -30.67
CA VAL A 380 15.03 -1.32 -30.77
C VAL A 380 13.65 -1.85 -31.14
N PRO A 381 13.57 -2.95 -31.91
CA PRO A 381 12.30 -3.56 -32.24
C PRO A 381 11.63 -4.15 -30.99
N GLU A 382 10.31 -4.28 -31.01
CA GLU A 382 9.55 -4.85 -29.89
C GLU A 382 10.00 -6.28 -29.53
N SER A 383 10.47 -7.05 -30.52
CA SER A 383 11.04 -8.38 -30.29
C SER A 383 12.22 -8.35 -29.30
N SER A 384 13.09 -7.34 -29.40
CA SER A 384 14.22 -7.16 -28.47
C SER A 384 13.72 -6.86 -27.04
N ILE A 385 12.62 -6.10 -26.90
CA ILE A 385 12.00 -5.84 -25.60
C ILE A 385 11.35 -7.10 -25.01
N LEU A 386 10.67 -7.91 -25.84
CA LEU A 386 10.11 -9.19 -25.39
C LEU A 386 11.20 -10.20 -25.00
N ASP A 387 12.33 -10.19 -25.70
CA ASP A 387 13.49 -11.01 -25.36
C ASP A 387 14.16 -10.52 -24.07
N LEU A 388 14.28 -9.20 -23.87
CA LEU A 388 14.70 -8.60 -22.60
C LEU A 388 13.81 -9.05 -21.44
N LEU A 389 12.48 -8.99 -21.59
CA LEU A 389 11.54 -9.46 -20.56
C LEU A 389 11.72 -10.94 -20.26
N ARG A 390 11.93 -11.77 -21.29
CA ARG A 390 12.18 -13.21 -21.11
C ARG A 390 13.48 -13.48 -20.37
N VAL A 391 14.54 -12.73 -20.69
CA VAL A 391 15.83 -12.86 -19.99
C VAL A 391 15.72 -12.33 -18.57
N PHE A 392 14.99 -11.24 -18.32
CA PHE A 392 14.73 -10.72 -16.97
C PHE A 392 14.02 -11.72 -16.06
N LEU A 393 13.01 -12.45 -16.55
CA LEU A 393 12.36 -13.49 -15.75
C LEU A 393 13.36 -14.55 -15.28
N LYS A 394 14.30 -14.93 -16.15
CA LYS A 394 15.33 -15.95 -15.84
C LYS A 394 16.43 -15.38 -14.95
N SER A 395 17.01 -14.25 -15.31
CA SER A 395 18.08 -13.59 -14.55
C SER A 395 17.61 -13.15 -13.17
N GLY A 396 16.39 -12.60 -13.07
CA GLY A 396 15.80 -12.25 -11.78
C GLY A 396 15.53 -13.49 -10.91
N ALA A 397 15.18 -14.63 -11.52
CA ALA A 397 15.04 -15.88 -10.77
C ALA A 397 16.39 -16.47 -10.31
N GLU A 398 17.43 -16.31 -11.13
CA GLU A 398 18.82 -16.70 -10.84
C GLU A 398 19.40 -15.87 -9.69
N ALA A 399 19.21 -14.55 -9.71
CA ALA A 399 19.60 -13.61 -8.64
C ALA A 399 18.70 -13.68 -7.39
N GLY A 400 17.62 -14.47 -7.41
CA GLY A 400 16.67 -14.57 -6.30
C GLY A 400 15.78 -13.34 -6.09
N LEU A 401 15.72 -12.41 -7.05
CA LEU A 401 14.77 -11.28 -7.07
C LEU A 401 13.35 -11.74 -7.43
N LEU A 402 13.25 -12.68 -8.36
CA LEU A 402 12.01 -13.35 -8.76
C LEU A 402 12.04 -14.81 -8.31
N LYS A 403 10.86 -15.44 -8.28
CA LYS A 403 10.72 -16.87 -7.99
C LYS A 403 9.78 -17.51 -9.00
N ARG A 404 10.25 -18.56 -9.66
CA ARG A 404 9.39 -19.45 -10.43
C ARG A 404 8.60 -20.34 -9.47
N LEU A 405 7.31 -20.08 -9.29
CA LEU A 405 6.43 -20.83 -8.40
C LEU A 405 6.04 -22.20 -8.95
N HIS A 406 5.78 -22.26 -10.25
CA HIS A 406 5.27 -23.45 -10.93
C HIS A 406 5.56 -23.38 -12.43
N HIS A 407 5.51 -24.53 -13.10
CA HIS A 407 5.51 -24.63 -14.55
C HIS A 407 4.54 -25.72 -14.99
N ASP A 408 3.86 -25.49 -16.10
CA ASP A 408 2.93 -26.41 -16.75
C ASP A 408 3.27 -26.46 -18.24
N GLY A 409 3.99 -27.50 -18.65
CA GLY A 409 4.63 -27.57 -19.97
C GLY A 409 5.59 -26.40 -20.19
N THR A 410 5.31 -25.57 -21.20
CA THR A 410 6.09 -24.38 -21.57
C THR A 410 5.62 -23.09 -20.88
N LYS A 411 4.54 -23.16 -20.08
CA LYS A 411 4.01 -22.04 -19.30
C LYS A 411 4.68 -22.01 -17.94
N GLU A 412 5.28 -20.88 -17.59
CA GLU A 412 5.94 -20.68 -16.31
C GLU A 412 5.22 -19.60 -15.51
N TYR A 413 5.13 -19.80 -14.20
CA TYR A 413 4.48 -18.90 -13.24
C TYR A 413 5.56 -18.27 -12.36
N TYR A 414 5.68 -16.95 -12.44
CA TYR A 414 6.62 -16.15 -11.67
C TYR A 414 5.89 -15.25 -10.66
N VAL A 415 6.61 -14.93 -9.58
CA VAL A 415 6.29 -13.89 -8.60
C VAL A 415 7.58 -13.18 -8.21
N ILE A 416 7.46 -12.02 -7.61
CA ILE A 416 8.58 -11.37 -6.90
C ILE A 416 8.92 -12.24 -5.70
N ALA A 417 10.21 -12.51 -5.46
CA ALA A 417 10.63 -13.31 -4.33
C ALA A 417 10.28 -12.59 -3.02
N ALA A 418 9.62 -13.28 -2.08
CA ALA A 418 9.32 -12.73 -0.76
C ALA A 418 10.60 -12.34 -0.01
N ASP A 419 11.68 -13.07 -0.26
CA ASP A 419 13.01 -12.83 0.31
C ASP A 419 13.65 -11.51 -0.17
N ALA A 420 13.17 -10.93 -1.29
CA ALA A 420 13.69 -9.68 -1.83
C ALA A 420 12.95 -8.44 -1.32
N GLY A 421 11.79 -8.59 -0.67
CA GLY A 421 10.99 -7.46 -0.18
C GLY A 421 11.40 -7.06 1.23
N ILE A 422 11.68 -5.77 1.45
CA ILE A 422 12.12 -5.23 2.76
C ILE A 422 11.21 -4.06 3.14
N LEU A 423 10.63 -4.12 4.34
CA LEU A 423 9.80 -3.07 4.91
C LEU A 423 10.67 -2.08 5.69
N TYR A 424 10.46 -0.79 5.45
CA TYR A 424 11.18 0.31 6.10
C TYR A 424 10.21 1.27 6.80
N PRO A 425 10.61 1.85 7.95
CA PRO A 425 9.76 2.77 8.71
C PRO A 425 9.58 4.13 8.03
N GLU A 426 10.55 4.54 7.21
CA GLU A 426 10.58 5.85 6.58
C GLU A 426 10.83 5.74 5.08
N GLY A 427 10.37 6.76 4.35
CA GLY A 427 10.54 6.86 2.91
C GLY A 427 10.24 8.27 2.40
N VAL A 428 10.34 8.42 1.09
CA VAL A 428 10.07 9.65 0.35
C VAL A 428 8.76 9.48 -0.42
N TYR A 429 7.87 10.46 -0.25
CA TYR A 429 6.63 10.54 -1.00
C TYR A 429 6.86 11.30 -2.31
N LEU A 430 6.68 10.61 -3.42
CA LEU A 430 6.90 11.15 -4.77
C LEU A 430 5.57 11.24 -5.50
N VAL A 431 5.34 12.34 -6.20
CA VAL A 431 4.12 12.57 -6.99
C VAL A 431 4.50 12.89 -8.42
N CYS A 432 3.96 12.13 -9.36
CA CYS A 432 4.15 12.38 -10.78
C CYS A 432 3.45 13.67 -11.20
N SER A 433 4.16 14.56 -11.88
CA SER A 433 3.63 15.83 -12.39
C SER A 433 2.64 15.65 -13.55
N GLU A 434 2.72 14.56 -14.30
CA GLU A 434 1.87 14.28 -15.46
C GLU A 434 0.61 13.47 -15.10
N SER A 435 0.79 12.31 -14.45
CA SER A 435 -0.30 11.39 -14.12
C SER A 435 -0.94 11.66 -12.75
N GLU A 436 -0.33 12.53 -11.94
CA GLU A 436 -0.75 12.84 -10.57
C GLU A 436 -0.77 11.63 -9.62
N ARG A 437 -0.18 10.50 -10.05
CA ARG A 437 -0.01 9.29 -9.23
C ARG A 437 1.13 9.47 -8.25
N SER A 438 0.97 8.89 -7.07
CA SER A 438 1.96 8.94 -6.01
C SER A 438 2.60 7.58 -5.75
N VAL A 439 3.88 7.57 -5.38
CA VAL A 439 4.59 6.41 -4.87
C VAL A 439 5.31 6.78 -3.57
N PHE A 440 5.36 5.87 -2.61
CA PHE A 440 6.13 6.04 -1.37
C PHE A 440 7.26 5.00 -1.36
N ARG A 441 8.51 5.46 -1.25
CA ARG A 441 9.71 4.64 -1.47
C ARG A 441 10.77 4.85 -0.42
N PRO A 442 11.57 3.82 -0.07
CA PRO A 442 12.72 4.03 0.80
C PRO A 442 13.71 4.99 0.14
N PHE A 443 14.54 5.65 0.95
CA PHE A 443 15.49 6.66 0.46
C PHE A 443 16.44 6.14 -0.63
N SER A 444 16.89 4.87 -0.56
CA SER A 444 17.78 4.27 -1.57
C SER A 444 17.13 4.18 -2.94
N GLU A 445 15.86 3.75 -2.99
CA GLU A 445 15.10 3.58 -4.24
C GLU A 445 14.57 4.92 -4.75
N ALA A 446 14.22 5.85 -3.86
CA ALA A 446 13.53 7.10 -4.19
C ALA A 446 14.31 7.97 -5.20
N GLU A 447 15.64 7.96 -5.16
CA GLU A 447 16.47 8.71 -6.12
C GLU A 447 16.25 8.26 -7.57
N PHE A 448 16.03 6.97 -7.82
CA PHE A 448 15.77 6.45 -9.17
C PHE A 448 14.41 6.88 -9.72
N TRP A 449 13.44 7.12 -8.83
CA TRP A 449 12.11 7.56 -9.20
C TRP A 449 12.02 9.07 -9.46
N LYS A 450 13.03 9.85 -9.05
CA LYS A 450 13.11 11.28 -9.41
C LYS A 450 13.33 11.40 -10.91
N ASP A 451 12.52 12.24 -11.55
CA ASP A 451 12.53 12.44 -13.01
C ASP A 451 12.28 11.17 -13.85
N ALA A 452 11.78 10.10 -13.23
CA ALA A 452 11.34 8.91 -13.92
C ALA A 452 10.11 9.21 -14.80
N PRO A 453 9.97 8.51 -15.95
CA PRO A 453 8.82 8.72 -16.83
C PRO A 453 7.51 8.30 -16.16
N SER A 454 6.41 8.96 -16.56
CA SER A 454 5.06 8.70 -16.05
C SER A 454 4.48 7.35 -16.44
#